data_AF-A0A562IXK8-F1
#
_entry.id   AF-A0A562IXK8-F1
#
_cell.length_a   1.000
_cell.length_b   1.000
_cell.length_c   1.000
_cell.angle_alpha   90.00
_cell.angle_beta   90.00
_cell.angle_gamma   90.00
#
_symmetry.space_group_name_H-M   'P 1'
#
loop_
_entity.id
_entity.type
_entity.pdbx_description
1 polymer ?
#
loop_
_entity_poly.entity_id
_entity_poly.type
_entity_poly.pdbx_seq_one_letter_code
_entity_poly.pdbx_strand_id
1 'polypeptide(L)'
;MQSEDVGRRPGPLATAAAMARATHLGPTVAVTTVAVLLALTAGVPAGRTALVGVAVLAGQASIGWCNDWLDADRDRAAGRADKPVVQGVLSPALLRRATAVAVAVAVGTSLALGLVPGLLLLVLVASGLAYDAGLKRTALSPLPYLTGFGALPAGVVAAAPGAPGAPWWLVAAGAALGGAAHVANVAPDVDDDLATGVRGLPHRVGAVASAVAGALLLGAATLLLVLGPPGPPGALGWLVCAAAAPAVAVAALAGSPRGRRLAFPAVMLLTVLDVVLLLVGGAAIS
;
A
#
# COMPACT_ATOMS: atom_id res chain seq x y z
N MET A 1 -35.57 33.48 -16.40
CA MET A 1 -35.12 33.49 -15.00
C MET A 1 -34.72 32.07 -14.62
N GLN A 2 -33.57 31.60 -15.11
CA GLN A 2 -32.94 30.38 -14.62
C GLN A 2 -31.82 30.84 -13.70
N SER A 3 -32.06 30.75 -12.40
CA SER A 3 -31.13 31.16 -11.37
C SER A 3 -29.91 30.24 -11.36
N GLU A 4 -28.76 30.88 -11.42
CA GLU A 4 -27.43 30.39 -11.09
C GLU A 4 -27.45 29.43 -9.87
N ASP A 5 -27.10 28.15 -10.08
CA ASP A 5 -26.57 27.30 -9.00
C ASP A 5 -25.03 27.37 -9.02
N VAL A 6 -24.53 28.60 -9.08
CA VAL A 6 -23.09 28.89 -9.02
C VAL A 6 -22.70 28.95 -7.54
N GLY A 7 -21.98 27.94 -7.07
CA GLY A 7 -21.06 28.11 -5.95
C GLY A 7 -21.55 27.78 -4.54
N ARG A 8 -22.47 26.82 -4.35
CA ARG A 8 -22.73 26.32 -3.00
C ARG A 8 -21.54 25.49 -2.53
N ARG A 9 -20.76 26.02 -1.58
CA ARG A 9 -19.67 25.28 -0.93
C ARG A 9 -20.21 23.95 -0.39
N PRO A 10 -19.53 22.82 -0.63
CA PRO A 10 -19.97 21.53 -0.10
C PRO A 10 -20.10 21.60 1.42
N GLY A 11 -21.13 20.96 1.97
CA GLY A 11 -21.33 20.90 3.42
C GLY A 11 -20.22 20.11 4.13
N PRO A 12 -20.04 20.28 5.46
CA PRO A 12 -18.95 19.67 6.20
C PRO A 12 -18.85 18.15 6.05
N LEU A 13 -19.98 17.44 6.04
CA LEU A 13 -20.04 15.98 5.86
C LEU A 13 -19.58 15.56 4.46
N ALA A 14 -19.93 16.32 3.42
CA ALA A 14 -19.51 16.04 2.06
C ALA A 14 -17.99 16.25 1.91
N THR A 15 -17.45 17.30 2.52
CA THR A 15 -16.00 17.55 2.56
C THR A 15 -15.27 16.46 3.33
N ALA A 16 -15.76 16.02 4.49
CA ALA A 16 -15.15 14.95 5.27
C ALA A 16 -15.13 13.62 4.50
N ALA A 17 -16.25 13.25 3.87
CA ALA A 17 -16.33 12.06 3.04
C ALA A 17 -15.40 12.15 1.82
N ALA A 18 -15.28 13.33 1.20
CA ALA A 18 -14.36 13.57 0.10
C ALA A 18 -12.89 13.43 0.55
N MET A 19 -12.52 14.01 1.71
CA MET A 19 -11.18 13.88 2.28
C MET A 19 -10.83 12.42 2.56
N ALA A 20 -11.78 11.64 3.11
CA ALA A 20 -11.59 10.22 3.36
C ALA A 20 -11.43 9.41 2.06
N ARG A 21 -12.19 9.73 0.99
CA ARG A 21 -11.99 9.09 -0.32
C ARG A 21 -10.62 9.42 -0.93
N ALA A 22 -10.19 10.67 -0.80
CA ALA A 22 -8.91 11.15 -1.33
C ALA A 22 -7.68 10.57 -0.62
N THR A 23 -7.84 9.79 0.46
CA THR A 23 -6.71 9.00 1.01
C THR A 23 -6.47 7.71 0.23
N HIS A 24 -7.32 7.36 -0.76
CA HIS A 24 -7.48 5.99 -1.25
C HIS A 24 -7.87 5.05 -0.10
N LEU A 25 -9.12 5.20 0.35
CA LEU A 25 -9.62 4.62 1.60
C LEU A 25 -9.36 3.11 1.73
N GLY A 26 -9.58 2.33 0.67
CA GLY A 26 -9.36 0.87 0.69
C GLY A 26 -7.91 0.50 1.07
N PRO A 27 -6.90 0.89 0.26
CA PRO A 27 -5.50 0.70 0.60
C PRO A 27 -5.10 1.28 1.97
N THR A 28 -5.55 2.50 2.30
CA THR A 28 -5.27 3.14 3.59
C THR A 28 -5.71 2.27 4.77
N VAL A 29 -6.96 1.79 4.73
CA VAL A 29 -7.52 0.93 5.79
C VAL A 29 -6.79 -0.40 5.83
N ALA A 30 -6.52 -1.03 4.69
CA ALA A 30 -5.84 -2.32 4.63
C ALA A 30 -4.42 -2.25 5.25
N VAL A 31 -3.58 -1.31 4.79
CA VAL A 31 -2.19 -1.18 5.26
C VAL A 31 -2.16 -0.82 6.76
N THR A 32 -3.04 0.09 7.20
CA THR A 32 -3.14 0.46 8.62
C THR A 32 -3.58 -0.73 9.47
N THR A 33 -4.57 -1.49 9.01
CA THR A 33 -5.08 -2.67 9.74
C THR A 33 -4.01 -3.73 9.87
N VAL A 34 -3.29 -4.06 8.78
CA VAL A 34 -2.19 -5.03 8.81
C VAL A 34 -1.08 -4.57 9.76
N ALA A 35 -0.71 -3.29 9.75
CA ALA A 35 0.31 -2.77 10.65
C ALA A 35 -0.10 -2.87 12.14
N VAL A 36 -1.36 -2.55 12.46
CA VAL A 36 -1.90 -2.67 13.83
C VAL A 36 -1.98 -4.14 14.26
N LEU A 37 -2.50 -5.02 13.40
CA LEU A 37 -2.58 -6.45 13.71
C LEU A 37 -1.19 -7.06 13.89
N LEU A 38 -0.21 -6.67 13.07
CA LEU A 38 1.17 -7.12 13.21
C LEU A 38 1.80 -6.61 14.51
N ALA A 39 1.51 -5.37 14.91
CA ALA A 39 1.98 -4.84 16.18
C ALA A 39 1.39 -5.63 17.36
N LEU A 40 0.10 -5.98 17.30
CA LEU A 40 -0.55 -6.83 18.30
C LEU A 40 0.07 -8.21 18.36
N THR A 41 0.28 -8.87 17.21
CA THR A 41 0.85 -10.23 17.20
C THR A 41 2.32 -10.23 17.62
N ALA A 42 3.09 -9.19 17.30
CA ALA A 42 4.48 -9.02 17.75
C ALA A 42 4.62 -8.56 19.22
N GLY A 43 3.53 -8.53 20.01
CA GLY A 43 3.59 -8.19 21.43
C GLY A 43 3.88 -6.71 21.73
N VAL A 44 3.63 -5.80 20.78
CA VAL A 44 3.79 -4.35 21.00
C VAL A 44 2.76 -3.87 22.03
N PRO A 45 3.17 -3.14 23.10
CA PRO A 45 2.25 -2.63 24.11
C PRO A 45 1.15 -1.73 23.52
N ALA A 46 -0.06 -1.78 24.07
CA ALA A 46 -1.25 -1.11 23.51
C ALA A 46 -1.05 0.36 23.13
N GLY A 47 -0.38 1.16 23.98
CA GLY A 47 -0.09 2.57 23.68
C GLY A 47 0.85 2.74 22.47
N ARG A 48 1.85 1.87 22.31
CA ARG A 48 2.76 1.86 21.16
C ARG A 48 2.05 1.32 19.91
N THR A 49 1.18 0.34 20.04
CA THR A 49 0.32 -0.15 18.95
C THR A 49 -0.61 0.95 18.42
N ALA A 50 -1.20 1.75 19.31
CA ALA A 50 -1.98 2.92 18.91
C ALA A 50 -1.12 3.95 18.15
N LEU A 51 0.11 4.21 18.62
CA LEU A 51 1.05 5.08 17.91
C LEU A 51 1.43 4.55 16.52
N VAL A 52 1.66 3.24 16.37
CA VAL A 52 1.87 2.59 15.06
C VAL A 52 0.66 2.84 14.15
N GLY A 53 -0.55 2.60 14.66
CA GLY A 53 -1.78 2.82 13.92
C GLY A 53 -1.92 4.26 13.43
N VAL A 54 -1.69 5.25 14.31
CA VAL A 54 -1.73 6.67 13.94
C VAL A 54 -0.63 7.03 12.94
N ALA A 55 0.61 6.53 13.14
CA ALA A 55 1.73 6.79 12.24
C ALA A 55 1.45 6.30 10.82
N VAL A 56 0.98 5.05 10.69
CA VAL A 56 0.68 4.44 9.39
C VAL A 56 -0.54 5.09 8.76
N LEU A 57 -1.61 5.35 9.52
CA LEU A 57 -2.80 6.02 9.02
C LEU A 57 -2.49 7.42 8.49
N ALA A 58 -1.75 8.22 9.25
CA ALA A 58 -1.34 9.55 8.83
C ALA A 58 -0.39 9.49 7.63
N GLY A 59 0.53 8.52 7.60
CA GLY A 59 1.39 8.25 6.46
C GLY A 59 0.61 7.96 5.18
N GLN A 60 -0.33 7.00 5.23
CA GLN A 60 -1.18 6.64 4.09
C GLN A 60 -2.08 7.80 3.64
N ALA A 61 -2.69 8.53 4.57
CA ALA A 61 -3.47 9.72 4.26
C ALA A 61 -2.63 10.79 3.57
N SER A 62 -1.38 11.00 4.03
CA SER A 62 -0.47 11.96 3.41
C SER A 62 -0.13 11.60 1.97
N ILE A 63 0.10 10.31 1.68
CA ILE A 63 0.38 9.80 0.33
C ILE A 63 -0.84 10.04 -0.57
N GLY A 64 -2.04 9.58 -0.18
CA GLY A 64 -3.22 9.76 -1.01
C GLY A 64 -3.55 11.22 -1.32
N TRP A 65 -3.50 12.10 -0.31
CA TRP A 65 -3.72 13.54 -0.54
C TRP A 65 -2.61 14.19 -1.36
N CYS A 66 -1.36 13.73 -1.22
CA CYS A 66 -0.24 14.21 -2.04
C CYS A 66 -0.45 13.85 -3.51
N ASN A 67 -0.83 12.60 -3.78
CA ASN A 67 -1.14 12.11 -5.13
C ASN A 67 -2.23 12.97 -5.79
N ASP A 68 -3.38 13.16 -5.14
CA ASP A 68 -4.48 13.98 -5.67
C ASP A 68 -4.13 15.47 -5.78
N TRP A 69 -3.24 15.98 -4.92
CA TRP A 69 -2.73 17.35 -5.02
C TRP A 69 -1.83 17.52 -6.24
N LEU A 70 -0.84 16.65 -6.43
CA LEU A 70 0.14 16.73 -7.52
C LEU A 70 -0.48 16.41 -8.88
N ASP A 71 -1.45 15.50 -8.92
CA ASP A 71 -2.13 15.11 -10.16
C ASP A 71 -3.31 16.01 -10.52
N ALA A 72 -3.68 16.99 -9.68
CA ALA A 72 -4.91 17.76 -9.85
C ALA A 72 -5.14 18.35 -11.25
N ASP A 73 -4.10 18.90 -11.88
CA ASP A 73 -4.20 19.48 -13.22
C ASP A 73 -4.29 18.39 -14.30
N ARG A 74 -3.53 17.30 -14.13
CA ARG A 74 -3.59 16.11 -15.01
C ARG A 74 -4.97 15.48 -14.98
N ASP A 75 -5.52 15.29 -13.78
CA ASP A 75 -6.81 14.63 -13.57
C ASP A 75 -7.97 15.47 -14.12
N ARG A 76 -7.87 16.81 -14.03
CA ARG A 76 -8.81 17.72 -14.69
C ARG A 76 -8.72 17.63 -16.21
N ALA A 77 -7.51 17.63 -16.77
CA ALA A 77 -7.33 17.49 -18.22
C ALA A 77 -7.83 16.15 -18.75
N ALA A 78 -7.73 15.09 -17.94
CA ALA A 78 -8.22 13.74 -18.26
C ALA A 78 -9.72 13.53 -17.99
N GLY A 79 -10.41 14.50 -17.37
CA GLY A 79 -11.84 14.38 -17.07
C GLY A 79 -12.19 13.33 -16.01
N ARG A 80 -11.31 13.06 -15.04
CA ARG A 80 -11.51 12.07 -13.95
C ARG A 80 -12.58 12.54 -12.96
N ALA A 81 -13.84 12.51 -13.39
CA ALA A 81 -15.00 12.99 -12.63
C ALA A 81 -15.28 12.19 -11.35
N ASP A 82 -14.63 11.05 -11.14
CA ASP A 82 -14.62 10.28 -9.90
C ASP A 82 -13.87 11.00 -8.76
N LYS A 83 -12.90 11.87 -9.09
CA LYS A 83 -12.03 12.51 -8.11
C LYS A 83 -12.65 13.77 -7.48
N PRO A 84 -12.66 13.90 -6.14
CA PRO A 84 -13.20 15.09 -5.47
C PRO A 84 -12.51 16.41 -5.84
N VAL A 85 -11.22 16.36 -6.23
CA VAL A 85 -10.45 17.54 -6.67
C VAL A 85 -10.85 18.02 -8.07
N VAL A 86 -11.33 17.12 -8.93
CA VAL A 86 -11.86 17.43 -10.27
C VAL A 86 -13.28 17.97 -10.16
N GLN A 87 -14.08 17.42 -9.24
CA GLN A 87 -15.43 17.91 -8.92
C GLN A 87 -15.44 19.29 -8.25
N GLY A 88 -14.29 19.84 -7.86
CA GLY A 88 -14.18 21.10 -7.11
C GLY A 88 -14.61 21.01 -5.64
N VAL A 89 -14.92 19.81 -5.13
CA VAL A 89 -15.27 19.57 -3.73
C VAL A 89 -14.08 19.82 -2.81
N LEU A 90 -12.88 19.43 -3.25
CA LEU A 90 -11.61 19.68 -2.57
C LEU A 90 -10.72 20.59 -3.42
N SER A 91 -10.12 21.59 -2.79
CA SER A 91 -9.12 22.44 -3.46
C SER A 91 -7.72 21.82 -3.36
N PRO A 92 -6.84 22.00 -4.37
CA PRO A 92 -5.43 21.59 -4.28
C PRO A 92 -4.72 22.19 -3.06
N ALA A 93 -5.06 23.43 -2.67
CA ALA A 93 -4.49 24.09 -1.51
C ALA A 93 -4.93 23.48 -0.16
N LEU A 94 -6.12 22.85 -0.11
CA LEU A 94 -6.57 22.07 1.05
C LEU A 94 -5.81 20.75 1.12
N LEU A 95 -5.72 20.01 0.01
CA LEU A 95 -4.99 18.75 -0.06
C LEU A 95 -3.53 18.93 0.33
N ARG A 96 -2.84 19.93 -0.22
CA ARG A 96 -1.45 20.27 0.16
C ARG A 96 -1.29 20.51 1.67
N ARG A 97 -2.22 21.26 2.29
CA ARG A 97 -2.19 21.54 3.73
C ARG A 97 -2.44 20.26 4.53
N ALA A 98 -3.40 19.45 4.12
CA ALA A 98 -3.71 18.18 4.74
C ALA A 98 -2.52 17.20 4.65
N THR A 99 -1.86 17.11 3.49
CA THR A 99 -0.61 16.35 3.32
C THR A 99 0.45 16.82 4.30
N ALA A 100 0.72 18.13 4.40
CA ALA A 100 1.74 18.65 5.31
C ALA A 100 1.44 18.33 6.78
N VAL A 101 0.19 18.48 7.21
CA VAL A 101 -0.25 18.12 8.57
C VAL A 101 -0.11 16.62 8.82
N ALA A 102 -0.54 15.78 7.88
CA ALA A 102 -0.45 14.33 8.00
C ALA A 102 1.01 13.85 8.03
N VAL A 103 1.91 14.45 7.24
CA VAL A 103 3.35 14.18 7.33
C VAL A 103 3.89 14.56 8.71
N ALA A 104 3.53 15.72 9.25
CA ALA A 104 3.98 16.13 10.59
C ALA A 104 3.48 15.18 11.69
N VAL A 105 2.22 14.73 11.60
CA VAL A 105 1.67 13.71 12.50
C VAL A 105 2.44 12.39 12.36
N ALA A 106 2.61 11.90 11.12
CA ALA A 106 3.33 10.66 10.86
C ALA A 106 4.77 10.70 11.38
N VAL A 107 5.49 11.81 11.21
CA VAL A 107 6.84 12.02 11.76
C VAL A 107 6.82 12.00 13.29
N GLY A 108 5.95 12.79 13.92
CA GLY A 108 5.86 12.87 15.37
C GLY A 108 5.57 11.51 16.01
N THR A 109 4.55 10.80 15.51
CA THR A 109 4.15 9.50 16.08
C THR A 109 5.12 8.38 15.72
N SER A 110 5.75 8.42 14.54
CA SER A 110 6.81 7.46 14.18
C SER A 110 8.02 7.60 15.09
N LEU A 111 8.52 8.83 15.28
CA LEU A 111 9.69 9.07 16.12
C LEU A 111 9.40 8.83 17.62
N ALA A 112 8.16 8.99 18.07
CA ALA A 112 7.73 8.63 19.42
C ALA A 112 7.84 7.11 19.71
N LEU A 113 7.89 6.26 18.67
CA LEU A 113 8.15 4.82 18.83
C LEU A 113 9.63 4.53 19.09
N GLY A 114 10.53 5.48 18.81
CA GLY A 114 11.98 5.35 18.86
C GLY A 114 12.62 5.60 17.49
N LEU A 115 13.93 5.86 17.47
CA LEU A 115 14.63 6.26 16.24
C LEU A 115 14.56 5.17 15.16
N VAL A 116 14.87 3.92 15.49
CA VAL A 116 14.87 2.80 14.53
C VAL A 116 13.46 2.48 13.98
N PRO A 117 12.45 2.14 14.80
CA PRO A 117 11.11 1.90 14.29
C PRO A 117 10.53 3.13 13.57
N GLY A 118 10.82 4.33 14.09
CA GLY A 118 10.35 5.57 13.49
C GLY A 118 10.92 5.84 12.10
N LEU A 119 12.23 5.67 11.90
CA LEU A 119 12.85 5.83 10.58
C LEU A 119 12.34 4.79 9.58
N LEU A 120 12.14 3.54 10.00
CA LEU A 120 11.59 2.48 9.14
C LEU A 120 10.15 2.79 8.70
N LEU A 121 9.29 3.26 9.61
CA LEU A 121 7.94 3.71 9.24
C LEU A 121 7.97 4.95 8.35
N LEU A 122 8.94 5.85 8.53
CA LEU A 122 9.11 7.01 7.65
C LEU A 122 9.65 6.64 6.28
N VAL A 123 10.38 5.53 6.12
CA VAL A 123 10.73 5.00 4.79
C VAL A 123 9.46 4.65 4.00
N LEU A 124 8.42 4.10 4.63
CA LEU A 124 7.12 3.88 3.96
C LEU A 124 6.53 5.20 3.44
N VAL A 125 6.47 6.22 4.29
CA VAL A 125 5.90 7.52 3.93
C VAL A 125 6.72 8.19 2.82
N ALA A 126 8.04 8.25 2.99
CA ALA A 126 8.95 8.84 2.01
C ALA A 126 8.89 8.11 0.66
N SER A 127 8.76 6.78 0.68
CA SER A 127 8.60 5.98 -0.53
C SER A 127 7.32 6.36 -1.27
N GLY A 128 6.16 6.38 -0.60
CA GLY A 128 4.89 6.78 -1.22
C GLY A 128 4.92 8.20 -1.77
N LEU A 129 5.46 9.17 -1.02
CA LEU A 129 5.60 10.55 -1.51
C LEU A 129 6.55 10.64 -2.72
N ALA A 130 7.63 9.86 -2.76
CA ALA A 130 8.54 9.81 -3.90
C ALA A 130 7.89 9.15 -5.13
N TYR A 131 7.00 8.18 -4.92
CA TYR A 131 6.16 7.61 -5.97
C TYR A 131 5.31 8.69 -6.64
N ASP A 132 4.57 9.45 -5.83
CA ASP A 132 3.67 10.52 -6.28
C ASP A 132 4.44 11.68 -6.94
N ALA A 133 5.59 12.07 -6.36
CA ALA A 133 6.44 13.15 -6.87
C ALA A 133 7.01 12.87 -8.27
N GLY A 134 7.03 11.60 -8.71
CA GLY A 134 7.30 11.30 -10.11
C GLY A 134 7.86 9.92 -10.40
N LEU A 135 8.30 9.15 -9.40
CA LEU A 135 8.86 7.82 -9.65
C LEU A 135 7.86 6.88 -10.32
N LYS A 136 6.54 7.08 -10.11
CA LYS A 136 5.47 6.36 -10.82
C LYS A 136 5.56 6.42 -12.34
N ARG A 137 6.19 7.47 -12.89
CA ARG A 137 6.39 7.69 -14.34
C ARG A 137 7.68 7.07 -14.90
N THR A 138 8.44 6.35 -14.08
CA THR A 138 9.78 5.84 -14.42
C THR A 138 9.83 4.31 -14.38
N ALA A 139 10.88 3.71 -14.96
CA ALA A 139 11.16 2.28 -14.78
C ALA A 139 11.40 1.89 -13.30
N LEU A 140 11.70 2.87 -12.44
CA LEU A 140 11.87 2.66 -11.00
C LEU A 140 10.55 2.70 -10.23
N SER A 141 9.39 2.78 -10.90
CA SER A 141 8.07 2.81 -10.25
C SER A 141 7.80 1.69 -9.21
N PRO A 142 8.36 0.46 -9.30
CA PRO A 142 8.17 -0.53 -8.23
C PRO A 142 8.98 -0.24 -6.98
N LEU A 143 10.10 0.49 -7.09
CA LEU A 143 11.05 0.67 -5.99
C LEU A 143 10.39 1.26 -4.73
N PRO A 144 9.56 2.33 -4.81
CA PRO A 144 8.81 2.82 -3.66
C PRO A 144 7.95 1.78 -2.93
N TYR A 145 7.30 0.90 -3.68
CA TYR A 145 6.47 -0.15 -3.09
C TYR A 145 7.33 -1.21 -2.40
N LEU A 146 8.42 -1.64 -3.04
CA LEU A 146 9.38 -2.59 -2.46
C LEU A 146 9.98 -2.04 -1.16
N THR A 147 10.46 -0.80 -1.17
CA THR A 147 11.09 -0.17 0.00
C THR A 147 10.08 0.11 1.11
N GLY A 148 8.92 0.67 0.76
CA GLY A 148 7.91 1.01 1.74
C GLY A 148 7.31 -0.20 2.43
N PHE A 149 6.88 -1.22 1.66
CA PHE A 149 6.31 -2.42 2.24
C PHE A 149 7.35 -3.36 2.86
N GLY A 150 8.62 -3.28 2.47
CA GLY A 150 9.70 -3.96 3.19
C GLY A 150 9.98 -3.32 4.55
N ALA A 151 10.01 -1.98 4.60
CA ALA A 151 10.30 -1.23 5.83
C ALA A 151 9.14 -1.24 6.83
N LEU A 152 7.88 -1.31 6.37
CA LEU A 152 6.70 -1.32 7.24
C LEU A 152 6.73 -2.43 8.30
N PRO A 153 6.75 -3.74 7.96
CA PRO A 153 6.76 -4.79 8.97
C PRO A 153 8.04 -4.73 9.82
N ALA A 154 9.16 -4.26 9.25
CA ALA A 154 10.40 -4.07 10.00
C ALA A 154 10.26 -3.01 11.10
N GLY A 155 9.65 -1.87 10.78
CA GLY A 155 9.41 -0.79 11.73
C GLY A 155 8.40 -1.17 12.82
N VAL A 156 7.37 -1.95 12.46
CA VAL A 156 6.39 -2.47 13.41
C VAL A 156 7.06 -3.44 14.40
N VAL A 157 7.83 -4.42 13.94
CA VAL A 157 8.53 -5.37 14.81
C VAL A 157 9.60 -4.69 15.66
N ALA A 158 10.33 -3.72 15.11
CA ALA A 158 11.29 -2.92 15.86
C ALA A 158 10.64 -2.07 16.98
N ALA A 159 9.31 -1.89 16.95
CA ALA A 159 8.58 -1.22 18.01
C ALA A 159 8.23 -2.13 19.20
N ALA A 160 8.44 -3.46 19.09
CA ALA A 160 8.18 -4.42 20.15
C ALA A 160 9.19 -4.31 21.32
N PRO A 161 8.82 -4.80 22.53
CA PRO A 161 9.74 -4.85 23.67
C PRO A 161 11.02 -5.62 23.34
N GLY A 162 12.16 -5.19 23.89
CA GLY A 162 13.46 -5.78 23.57
C GLY A 162 14.03 -5.40 22.19
N ALA A 163 13.26 -4.66 21.37
CA ALA A 163 13.64 -4.17 20.05
C ALA A 163 14.30 -5.24 19.15
N PRO A 164 13.61 -6.38 18.92
CA PRO A 164 14.15 -7.41 18.04
C PRO A 164 14.40 -6.82 16.65
N GLY A 165 15.58 -7.08 16.09
CA GLY A 165 15.84 -6.78 14.69
C GLY A 165 14.85 -7.56 13.82
N ALA A 166 14.20 -6.89 12.88
CA ALA A 166 13.27 -7.56 11.98
C ALA A 166 14.03 -8.62 11.16
N PRO A 167 13.56 -9.88 11.13
CA PRO A 167 14.24 -10.91 10.39
C PRO A 167 14.17 -10.61 8.88
N TRP A 168 15.24 -10.93 8.16
CA TRP A 168 15.39 -10.58 6.73
C TRP A 168 14.23 -11.11 5.86
N TRP A 169 13.67 -12.27 6.19
CA TRP A 169 12.56 -12.88 5.45
C TRP A 169 11.27 -12.07 5.59
N LEU A 170 11.06 -11.40 6.72
CA LEU A 170 9.89 -10.55 6.96
C LEU A 170 9.98 -9.28 6.10
N VAL A 171 11.17 -8.68 6.04
CA VAL A 171 11.46 -7.52 5.18
C VAL A 171 11.29 -7.89 3.71
N ALA A 172 11.84 -9.03 3.29
CA ALA A 172 11.75 -9.51 1.92
C ALA A 172 10.30 -9.87 1.52
N ALA A 173 9.53 -10.51 2.40
CA ALA A 173 8.13 -10.82 2.15
C ALA A 173 7.28 -9.54 2.05
N GLY A 174 7.49 -8.58 2.94
CA GLY A 174 6.88 -7.25 2.84
C GLY A 174 7.20 -6.58 1.51
N ALA A 175 8.47 -6.55 1.10
CA ALA A 175 8.87 -6.00 -0.19
C ALA A 175 8.19 -6.72 -1.37
N ALA A 176 8.12 -8.05 -1.34
CA ALA A 176 7.44 -8.83 -2.38
C ALA A 176 5.94 -8.52 -2.47
N LEU A 177 5.24 -8.43 -1.32
CA LEU A 177 3.85 -7.98 -1.24
C LEU A 177 3.68 -6.56 -1.80
N GLY A 178 4.59 -5.64 -1.47
CA GLY A 178 4.60 -4.29 -2.04
C GLY A 178 4.74 -4.31 -3.57
N GLY A 179 5.67 -5.09 -4.10
CA GLY A 179 5.85 -5.23 -5.54
C GLY A 179 4.60 -5.77 -6.24
N ALA A 180 3.93 -6.76 -5.65
CA ALA A 180 2.65 -7.26 -6.14
C ALA A 180 1.54 -6.19 -6.05
N ALA A 181 1.49 -5.43 -4.95
CA ALA A 181 0.57 -4.33 -4.77
C ALA A 181 0.79 -3.20 -5.79
N HIS A 182 2.04 -2.92 -6.19
CA HIS A 182 2.34 -1.96 -7.28
C HIS A 182 1.72 -2.41 -8.60
N VAL A 183 1.88 -3.69 -8.97
CA VAL A 183 1.26 -4.25 -10.17
C VAL A 183 -0.26 -4.12 -10.09
N ALA A 184 -0.85 -4.50 -8.95
CA ALA A 184 -2.30 -4.42 -8.73
C ALA A 184 -2.82 -2.98 -8.75
N ASN A 185 -2.02 -2.02 -8.28
CA ASN A 185 -2.36 -0.60 -8.27
C ASN A 185 -2.35 0.00 -9.68
N VAL A 186 -1.45 -0.45 -10.55
CA VAL A 186 -1.36 0.05 -11.94
C VAL A 186 -2.37 -0.62 -12.87
N ALA A 187 -2.73 -1.89 -12.62
CA ALA A 187 -3.52 -2.69 -13.56
C ALA A 187 -4.89 -2.11 -13.98
N PRO A 188 -5.67 -1.44 -13.12
CA PRO A 188 -6.98 -0.88 -13.49
C PRO A 188 -6.90 0.31 -14.45
N ASP A 189 -5.85 1.12 -14.33
CA ASP A 189 -5.77 2.45 -14.95
C ASP A 189 -4.73 2.53 -16.09
N VAL A 190 -4.23 1.41 -16.61
CA VAL A 190 -3.14 1.37 -17.62
C VAL A 190 -3.41 2.28 -18.83
N ASP A 191 -4.62 2.24 -19.39
CA ASP A 191 -4.95 3.01 -20.59
C ASP A 191 -5.03 4.53 -20.28
N ASP A 192 -5.64 4.90 -19.15
CA ASP A 192 -5.72 6.29 -18.65
C ASP A 192 -4.33 6.85 -18.33
N ASP A 193 -3.48 6.04 -17.70
CA ASP A 193 -2.10 6.39 -17.37
C ASP A 193 -1.27 6.64 -18.63
N LEU A 194 -1.39 5.77 -19.64
CA LEU A 194 -0.71 5.95 -20.92
C LEU A 194 -1.19 7.21 -21.66
N ALA A 195 -2.50 7.48 -21.65
CA ALA A 195 -3.10 8.66 -22.26
C ALA A 195 -2.61 9.97 -21.63
N THR A 196 -2.27 9.93 -20.33
CA THR A 196 -1.80 11.07 -19.55
C THR A 196 -0.27 11.10 -19.35
N GLY A 197 0.46 10.22 -20.04
CA GLY A 197 1.93 10.20 -20.07
C GLY A 197 2.60 9.50 -18.88
N VAL A 198 1.85 8.81 -18.02
CA VAL A 198 2.40 7.98 -16.95
C VAL A 198 2.93 6.67 -17.54
N ARG A 199 4.25 6.46 -17.44
CA ARG A 199 4.95 5.29 -18.02
C ARG A 199 5.90 4.62 -17.02
N GLY A 200 5.29 4.05 -15.97
CA GLY A 200 5.96 3.17 -15.01
C GLY A 200 6.45 1.86 -15.63
N LEU A 201 7.16 1.03 -14.84
CA LEU A 201 7.65 -0.28 -15.29
C LEU A 201 6.53 -1.20 -15.82
N PRO A 202 5.35 -1.34 -15.16
CA PRO A 202 4.30 -2.23 -15.66
C PRO A 202 3.82 -1.83 -17.07
N HIS A 203 3.74 -0.54 -17.36
CA HIS A 203 3.42 -0.01 -18.69
C HIS A 203 4.45 -0.41 -19.75
N ARG A 204 5.74 -0.40 -19.39
CA ARG A 204 6.85 -0.67 -20.31
C ARG A 204 6.98 -2.15 -20.66
N VAL A 205 6.71 -3.03 -19.70
CA VAL A 205 6.81 -4.49 -19.90
C VAL A 205 5.50 -5.13 -20.36
N GLY A 206 4.39 -4.40 -20.25
CA GLY A 206 3.06 -4.82 -20.68
C GLY A 206 2.29 -5.61 -19.62
N ALA A 207 0.97 -5.73 -19.84
CA ALA A 207 0.04 -6.29 -18.85
C ALA A 207 0.33 -7.76 -18.50
N VAL A 208 0.70 -8.58 -19.48
CA VAL A 208 0.99 -10.02 -19.26
C VAL A 208 2.24 -10.21 -18.40
N ALA A 209 3.36 -9.58 -18.78
CA ALA A 209 4.60 -9.68 -18.00
C ALA A 209 4.42 -9.11 -16.59
N SER A 210 3.67 -8.01 -16.46
CA SER A 210 3.34 -7.42 -15.16
C SER A 210 2.53 -8.36 -14.28
N ALA A 211 1.49 -9.00 -14.83
CA ALA A 211 0.66 -9.97 -14.10
C ALA A 211 1.45 -11.20 -13.66
N VAL A 212 2.32 -11.73 -14.53
CA VAL A 212 3.23 -12.83 -14.19
C VAL A 212 4.16 -12.41 -13.05
N ALA A 213 4.78 -11.23 -13.14
CA ALA A 213 5.66 -10.72 -12.10
C ALA A 213 4.91 -10.55 -10.76
N GLY A 214 3.70 -9.97 -10.76
CA GLY A 214 2.88 -9.82 -9.57
C GLY A 214 2.51 -11.17 -8.93
N ALA A 215 2.13 -12.17 -9.74
CA ALA A 215 1.82 -13.51 -9.25
C ALA A 215 3.06 -14.21 -8.66
N LEU A 216 4.22 -14.08 -9.31
CA LEU A 216 5.48 -14.63 -8.80
C LEU A 216 5.92 -13.95 -7.51
N LEU A 217 5.71 -12.63 -7.36
CA LEU A 217 6.00 -11.91 -6.14
C LEU A 217 5.11 -12.35 -4.97
N LEU A 218 3.82 -12.60 -5.21
CA LEU A 218 2.94 -13.21 -4.21
C LEU A 218 3.42 -14.61 -3.81
N GLY A 219 3.71 -15.47 -4.79
CA GLY A 219 4.28 -16.79 -4.51
C GLY A 219 5.61 -16.73 -3.74
N ALA A 220 6.47 -15.76 -4.06
CA ALA A 220 7.72 -15.54 -3.35
C ALA A 220 7.48 -15.07 -1.91
N ALA A 221 6.50 -14.19 -1.67
CA ALA A 221 6.09 -13.79 -0.33
C ALA A 221 5.63 -15.01 0.49
N THR A 222 4.79 -15.88 -0.08
CA THR A 222 4.38 -17.13 0.56
C THR A 222 5.59 -17.99 0.96
N LEU A 223 6.52 -18.22 0.02
CA LEU A 223 7.71 -19.04 0.28
C LEU A 223 8.62 -18.42 1.34
N LEU A 224 8.81 -17.10 1.32
CA LEU A 224 9.61 -16.38 2.31
C LEU A 224 9.00 -16.49 3.71
N LEU A 225 7.68 -16.38 3.82
CA LEU A 225 6.98 -16.47 5.10
C LEU A 225 6.90 -17.89 5.66
N VAL A 226 6.91 -18.91 4.79
CA VAL A 226 6.87 -20.32 5.21
C VAL A 226 8.27 -20.89 5.50
N LEU A 227 9.27 -20.55 4.67
CA LEU A 227 10.61 -21.15 4.71
C LEU A 227 11.65 -20.25 5.39
N GLY A 228 11.34 -18.96 5.59
CA GLY A 228 12.24 -17.99 6.20
C GLY A 228 12.42 -18.16 7.72
N PRO A 229 11.34 -18.37 8.51
CA PRO A 229 11.46 -18.62 9.94
C PRO A 229 12.36 -19.82 10.28
N PRO A 230 13.05 -19.82 11.42
CA PRO A 230 13.95 -20.91 11.80
C PRO A 230 13.19 -22.21 12.10
N GLY A 231 13.74 -23.33 11.64
CA GLY A 231 13.15 -24.66 11.80
C GLY A 231 12.37 -25.13 10.56
N PRO A 232 11.94 -26.41 10.53
CA PRO A 232 11.15 -26.92 9.42
C PRO A 232 9.74 -26.31 9.42
N PRO A 233 9.14 -26.06 8.24
CA PRO A 233 7.76 -25.60 8.18
C PRO A 233 6.80 -26.62 8.79
N GLY A 234 5.85 -26.12 9.59
CA GLY A 234 4.75 -26.93 10.11
C GLY A 234 3.74 -27.33 9.02
N ALA A 235 2.79 -28.20 9.38
CA ALA A 235 1.75 -28.69 8.45
C ALA A 235 0.94 -27.55 7.79
N LEU A 236 0.65 -26.48 8.55
CA LEU A 236 -0.05 -25.30 8.02
C LEU A 236 0.78 -24.61 6.92
N GLY A 237 2.09 -24.45 7.12
CA GLY A 237 2.96 -23.82 6.12
C GLY A 237 2.98 -24.61 4.81
N TRP A 238 3.08 -25.95 4.90
CA TRP A 238 3.01 -26.82 3.71
C TRP A 238 1.64 -26.79 3.03
N LEU A 239 0.54 -26.74 3.80
CA LEU A 239 -0.80 -26.61 3.27
C LEU A 239 -0.97 -25.29 2.49
N VAL A 240 -0.46 -24.18 3.03
CA VAL A 240 -0.49 -22.88 2.37
C VAL A 240 0.33 -22.91 1.08
N CYS A 241 1.54 -23.49 1.07
CA CYS A 241 2.32 -23.67 -0.15
C CYS A 241 1.58 -24.49 -1.22
N ALA A 242 0.92 -25.59 -0.81
CA ALA A 242 0.16 -26.44 -1.72
C ALA A 242 -1.04 -25.70 -2.34
N ALA A 243 -1.71 -24.84 -1.58
CA ALA A 243 -2.80 -23.98 -2.07
C ALA A 243 -2.29 -22.82 -2.93
N ALA A 244 -1.14 -22.23 -2.57
CA ALA A 244 -0.56 -21.09 -3.26
C ALA A 244 -0.05 -21.45 -4.66
N ALA A 245 0.54 -22.65 -4.84
CA ALA A 245 1.11 -23.07 -6.13
C ALA A 245 0.12 -22.97 -7.32
N PRO A 246 -1.09 -23.57 -7.29
CA PRO A 246 -2.06 -23.40 -8.36
C PRO A 246 -2.62 -21.97 -8.41
N ALA A 247 -2.75 -21.28 -7.27
CA ALA A 247 -3.23 -19.90 -7.24
C ALA A 247 -2.26 -18.94 -7.96
N VAL A 248 -0.94 -19.13 -7.85
CA VAL A 248 0.08 -18.35 -8.58
C VAL A 248 -0.10 -18.52 -10.09
N ALA A 249 -0.29 -19.75 -10.56
CA ALA A 249 -0.52 -20.02 -11.98
C ALA A 249 -1.78 -19.33 -12.50
N VAL A 250 -2.88 -19.33 -11.72
CA VAL A 250 -4.13 -18.66 -12.08
C VAL A 250 -3.99 -17.13 -12.01
N ALA A 251 -3.29 -16.61 -10.99
CA ALA A 251 -3.04 -15.17 -10.83
C ALA A 251 -2.24 -14.58 -12.00
N ALA A 252 -1.28 -15.33 -12.54
CA ALA A 252 -0.48 -14.92 -13.70
C ALA A 252 -1.33 -14.63 -14.97
N LEU A 253 -2.56 -15.17 -15.04
CA LEU A 253 -3.49 -14.93 -16.15
C LEU A 253 -4.15 -13.54 -16.11
N ALA A 254 -3.93 -12.75 -15.04
CA ALA A 254 -4.56 -11.44 -14.84
C ALA A 254 -4.28 -10.43 -15.96
N GLY A 255 -3.13 -10.56 -16.64
CA GLY A 255 -2.73 -9.69 -17.74
C GLY A 255 -3.49 -9.93 -19.03
N SER A 256 -4.31 -10.98 -19.10
CA SER A 256 -5.16 -11.28 -20.25
C SER A 256 -6.62 -10.90 -19.99
N PRO A 257 -7.36 -10.34 -20.97
CA PRO A 257 -8.78 -10.02 -20.81
C PRO A 257 -9.63 -11.23 -20.40
N ARG A 258 -9.30 -12.42 -20.93
CA ARG A 258 -10.03 -13.68 -20.65
C ARG A 258 -9.74 -14.23 -19.26
N GLY A 259 -8.51 -14.07 -18.76
CA GLY A 259 -8.08 -14.61 -17.46
C GLY A 259 -8.35 -13.71 -16.26
N ARG A 260 -8.56 -12.40 -16.47
CA ARG A 260 -8.68 -11.40 -15.39
C ARG A 260 -9.72 -11.74 -14.32
N ARG A 261 -10.90 -12.20 -14.73
CA ARG A 261 -11.99 -12.57 -13.80
C ARG A 261 -11.63 -13.77 -12.92
N LEU A 262 -10.92 -14.75 -13.47
CA LEU A 262 -10.46 -15.93 -12.74
C LEU A 262 -9.24 -15.63 -11.86
N ALA A 263 -8.39 -14.72 -12.31
CA ALA A 263 -7.18 -14.32 -11.60
C ALA A 263 -7.45 -13.49 -10.34
N PHE A 264 -8.51 -12.67 -10.33
CA PHE A 264 -8.82 -11.81 -9.19
C PHE A 264 -9.00 -12.60 -7.87
N PRO A 265 -9.85 -13.65 -7.79
CA PRO A 265 -9.93 -14.49 -6.60
C PRO A 265 -8.59 -15.11 -6.20
N ALA A 266 -7.75 -15.51 -7.16
CA ALA A 266 -6.45 -16.12 -6.87
C ALA A 266 -5.45 -15.10 -6.28
N VAL A 267 -5.39 -13.88 -6.83
CA VAL A 267 -4.60 -12.77 -6.28
C VAL A 267 -5.06 -12.44 -4.87
N MET A 268 -6.37 -12.36 -4.64
CA MET A 268 -6.94 -12.11 -3.32
C MET A 268 -6.62 -13.23 -2.33
N LEU A 269 -6.76 -14.49 -2.75
CA LEU A 269 -6.40 -15.64 -1.93
C LEU A 269 -4.94 -15.58 -1.49
N LEU A 270 -4.01 -15.42 -2.43
CA LEU A 270 -2.58 -15.31 -2.14
C LEU A 270 -2.29 -14.15 -1.17
N THR A 271 -2.84 -12.97 -1.45
CA THR A 271 -2.66 -11.79 -0.59
C THR A 271 -3.15 -12.05 0.83
N VAL A 272 -4.33 -12.67 0.99
CA VAL A 272 -4.87 -13.00 2.32
C VAL A 272 -4.02 -14.05 3.03
N LEU A 273 -3.58 -15.09 2.32
CA LEU A 273 -2.69 -16.12 2.87
C LEU A 273 -1.37 -15.51 3.35
N ASP A 274 -0.75 -14.65 2.54
CA ASP A 274 0.50 -13.99 2.88
C ASP A 274 0.33 -13.03 4.06
N VAL A 275 -0.77 -12.28 4.14
CA VAL A 275 -1.07 -11.44 5.31
C VAL A 275 -1.25 -12.28 6.57
N VAL A 276 -1.97 -13.41 6.49
CA VAL A 276 -2.13 -14.31 7.65
C VAL A 276 -0.78 -14.88 8.08
N LEU A 277 0.03 -15.38 7.15
CA LEU A 277 1.38 -15.88 7.43
C LEU A 277 2.29 -14.79 8.01
N LEU A 278 2.20 -13.56 7.52
CA LEU A 278 2.92 -12.40 8.05
C LEU A 278 2.55 -12.15 9.52
N LEU A 279 1.26 -12.19 9.86
CA LEU A 279 0.77 -11.98 11.23
C LEU A 279 1.21 -13.10 12.17
N VAL A 280 1.14 -14.36 11.71
CA VAL A 280 1.63 -15.54 12.46
C VAL A 280 3.14 -15.46 12.66
N GLY A 281 3.89 -15.08 11.62
CA GLY A 281 5.34 -14.86 11.71
C GLY A 281 5.71 -13.76 12.71
N GLY A 282 4.89 -12.70 12.80
CA GLY A 282 5.02 -11.66 13.81
C GLY A 282 4.96 -12.20 15.25
N ALA A 283 4.02 -13.11 15.52
CA ALA A 283 3.89 -13.75 16.83
C ALA A 283 5.05 -14.67 17.20
N ALA A 284 5.80 -15.18 16.21
CA ALA A 284 6.96 -16.02 16.45
C ALA A 284 8.24 -15.22 16.76
N ILE A 285 8.21 -13.89 16.62
CA ILE A 285 9.36 -13.01 16.87
C ILE A 285 9.37 -12.46 18.31
N SER A 286 8.21 -12.45 18.99
CA SER A 286 8.02 -12.04 20.39
C SER A 286 8.22 -13.20 21.37
#